data_AF-A0A357V3T3-F1
#
_entry.id   AF-A0A357V3T3-F1
#
_cell.length_a   1.000
_cell.length_b   1.000
_cell.length_c   1.000
_cell.angle_alpha   90.00
_cell.angle_beta   90.00
_cell.angle_gamma   90.00
#
_symmetry.space_group_name_H-M   'P 1'
#
loop_
_entity.id
_entity.type
_entity.pdbx_description
1 polymer ?
#
loop_
_entity_poly.entity_id
_entity_poly.type
_entity_poly.pdbx_seq_one_letter_code
_entity_poly.pdbx_strand_id
1 'polypeptide(L)' 'DDEWQGLPEGPGREEVFYVCQACHSLAIVKQQGLDRASWDEVLKWMVAEQEMEPMEAEPRKLVLDYLTKHYGRE' A
#
# COMPACT_ATOMS: atom_id res chain seq x y z
N ASP A 1 -9.95 -18.82 6.69
CA ASP A 1 -8.76 -18.14 7.25
C ASP A 1 -8.02 -17.45 6.13
N ASP A 2 -8.27 -16.16 5.97
CA ASP A 2 -7.62 -15.31 4.96
C ASP A 2 -6.54 -14.50 5.66
N GLU A 3 -5.40 -15.14 5.91
CA GLU A 3 -4.23 -14.59 6.61
C GLU A 3 -3.84 -13.21 6.07
N TRP A 4 -4.03 -12.99 4.76
CA TRP A 4 -3.63 -11.78 4.05
C TRP A 4 -4.81 -10.88 3.67
N GLN A 5 -6.00 -11.09 4.23
CA GLN A 5 -7.21 -10.31 3.96
C GLN A 5 -7.49 -10.07 2.45
N GLY A 6 -7.18 -11.07 1.62
CA GLY A 6 -7.48 -11.08 0.19
C GLY A 6 -6.47 -10.30 -0.64
N LEU A 7 -5.29 -10.00 -0.10
CA LEU A 7 -4.16 -9.49 -0.86
C LEU A 7 -3.59 -10.59 -1.79
N PRO A 8 -3.50 -10.37 -3.12
CA PRO A 8 -2.89 -11.30 -4.06
C PRO A 8 -1.46 -11.71 -3.67
N GLU A 9 -1.07 -12.94 -3.96
CA GLU A 9 0.30 -13.40 -3.73
C GLU A 9 1.32 -12.61 -4.57
N GLY A 10 2.43 -12.21 -3.95
CA GLY A 10 3.54 -11.59 -4.64
C GLY A 10 4.52 -10.83 -3.72
N PRO A 11 5.69 -10.43 -4.27
CA PRO A 11 6.64 -9.57 -3.54
C PRO A 11 5.99 -8.25 -3.12
N GLY A 12 6.15 -7.85 -1.87
CA GLY A 12 5.51 -6.64 -1.31
C GLY A 12 4.19 -6.90 -0.57
N ARG A 13 3.63 -8.12 -0.62
CA ARG A 13 2.35 -8.44 0.06
C ARG A 13 2.45 -8.24 1.56
N GLU A 14 3.53 -8.73 2.18
CA GLU A 14 3.72 -8.67 3.63
C GLU A 14 3.90 -7.22 4.09
N GLU A 15 4.69 -6.45 3.36
CA GLU A 15 4.89 -5.03 3.61
C GLU A 15 3.57 -4.27 3.51
N VAL A 16 2.79 -4.47 2.45
CA VAL A 16 1.46 -3.83 2.30
C VAL A 16 0.51 -4.27 3.41
N PHE A 17 0.50 -5.55 3.78
CA PHE A 17 -0.36 -6.05 4.84
C PHE A 17 -0.11 -5.31 6.15
N TYR A 18 1.15 -5.26 6.61
CA TYR A 18 1.47 -4.64 7.90
C TYR A 18 1.35 -3.12 7.85
N VAL A 19 1.84 -2.48 6.79
CA VAL A 19 1.87 -1.01 6.67
C VAL A 19 0.47 -0.45 6.47
N CYS A 20 -0.29 -1.00 5.52
CA CYS A 20 -1.54 -0.36 5.08
C CYS A 20 -2.76 -0.76 5.91
N GLN A 21 -2.65 -1.75 6.80
CA GLN A 21 -3.73 -2.10 7.75
C GLN A 21 -3.62 -1.38 9.10
N ALA A 22 -2.49 -0.72 9.38
CA ALA A 22 -2.17 -0.20 10.71
C ALA A 22 -3.19 0.83 11.23
N CYS A 23 -3.78 1.63 10.32
CA CYS A 23 -4.69 2.73 10.69
C CYS A 23 -6.13 2.52 10.21
N HIS A 24 -6.33 1.73 9.14
CA HIS A 24 -7.64 1.53 8.51
C HIS A 24 -7.70 0.20 7.75
N SER A 25 -8.90 -0.22 7.35
CA SER A 25 -9.07 -1.47 6.61
C SER A 25 -8.37 -1.48 5.25
N LEU A 26 -7.76 -2.62 4.89
CA LEU A 26 -7.24 -2.89 3.55
C LEU A 26 -8.32 -2.82 2.46
N ALA A 27 -9.60 -2.90 2.80
CA ALA A 27 -10.68 -2.68 1.84
C ALA A 27 -10.60 -1.29 1.18
N ILE A 28 -10.23 -0.25 1.94
CA ILE A 28 -10.05 1.12 1.44
C ILE A 28 -8.86 1.17 0.47
N VAL A 29 -7.81 0.40 0.72
CA VAL A 29 -6.61 0.35 -0.13
C VAL A 29 -6.93 -0.34 -1.47
N LYS A 30 -7.61 -1.48 -1.41
CA LYS A 30 -7.95 -2.31 -2.59
C LYS A 30 -8.86 -1.61 -3.60
N GLN A 31 -9.67 -0.64 -3.17
CA GLN A 31 -10.63 0.06 -4.04
C GLN A 31 -10.07 1.29 -4.77
N GLN A 32 -8.83 1.74 -4.48
CA GLN A 32 -8.38 3.06 -4.93
C GLN A 32 -8.11 3.15 -6.45
N GLY A 33 -7.59 2.10 -7.07
CA GLY A 33 -7.37 2.08 -8.52
C GLY A 33 -6.35 3.12 -9.01
N LEU A 34 -5.33 3.46 -8.22
CA LEU A 34 -4.41 4.56 -8.49
C LEU A 34 -3.19 4.11 -9.31
N ASP A 35 -2.71 4.97 -10.21
CA ASP A 35 -1.40 4.78 -10.83
C ASP A 35 -0.28 4.94 -9.79
N ARG A 36 0.95 4.59 -10.18
CA ARG A 36 2.12 4.63 -9.28
C ARG A 36 2.36 6.01 -8.69
N ALA A 37 2.26 7.07 -9.51
CA ALA A 37 2.54 8.43 -9.06
C ALA A 37 1.52 8.88 -8.02
N SER A 38 0.25 8.56 -8.26
CA SER A 38 -0.85 8.85 -7.34
C SER A 38 -0.72 8.08 -6.02
N TRP A 39 -0.30 6.81 -6.06
CA TRP A 39 0.02 6.07 -4.83
C TRP A 39 1.19 6.68 -4.06
N ASP A 40 2.24 7.12 -4.75
CA ASP A 40 3.40 7.78 -4.12
C ASP A 40 2.99 9.06 -3.41
N GLU A 41 2.12 9.88 -4.03
CA GLU A 41 1.56 11.07 -3.42
C GLU A 41 0.65 10.75 -2.23
N VAL A 42 -0.20 9.72 -2.31
CA VAL A 42 -1.02 9.29 -1.16
C VAL A 42 -0.16 8.86 0.02
N LEU A 43 0.92 8.10 -0.22
CA LEU A 43 1.84 7.71 0.86
C LEU A 43 2.58 8.91 1.45
N LYS A 44 2.96 9.91 0.64
CA LYS A 44 3.56 11.16 1.16
C LYS A 44 2.56 11.93 2.01
N TRP A 45 1.32 12.04 1.55
CA TRP A 45 0.24 12.70 2.27
C TRP A 45 -0.08 12.00 3.60
N MET A 46 -0.11 10.67 3.63
CA MET A 46 -0.31 9.91 4.88
C MET A 46 0.80 10.20 5.90
N VAL A 47 2.06 10.29 5.45
CA VAL A 47 3.19 10.64 6.32
C VAL A 47 3.09 12.08 6.81
N ALA A 48 2.75 13.02 5.93
CA ALA A 48 2.71 14.44 6.27
C ALA A 48 1.52 14.82 7.15
N GLU A 49 0.34 14.22 6.90
CA GLU A 49 -0.94 14.71 7.42
C GLU A 49 -1.71 13.67 8.26
N GLN A 50 -1.35 12.38 8.20
CA GLN A 50 -2.09 11.29 8.86
C GLN A 50 -1.23 10.50 9.85
N GLU A 51 -0.10 11.09 10.30
CA GLU A 51 0.77 10.53 11.33
C GLU A 51 1.35 9.13 10.99
N MET A 52 1.42 8.79 9.69
CA MET A 52 2.05 7.55 9.24
C MET A 52 3.57 7.67 9.38
N GLU A 53 4.19 6.67 10.01
CA GLU A 53 5.65 6.60 10.09
C GLU A 53 6.26 6.48 8.67
N PRO A 54 7.29 7.27 8.33
CA PRO A 54 7.98 7.13 7.05
C PRO A 54 8.62 5.75 6.91
N MET A 55 8.44 5.14 5.74
CA MET A 55 9.09 3.89 5.38
C MET A 55 10.49 4.13 4.82
N GLU A 56 11.41 3.21 5.09
CA GLU A 56 12.70 3.11 4.41
C GLU A 56 12.53 2.91 2.90
N ALA A 57 13.60 3.22 2.15
CA ALA A 57 13.56 3.24 0.68
C ALA A 57 13.13 1.90 0.05
N GLU A 58 13.65 0.77 0.53
CA GLU A 58 13.34 -0.56 -0.01
C GLU A 58 11.88 -1.00 0.29
N PRO A 59 11.38 -0.97 1.54
CA PRO A 59 9.97 -1.24 1.82
C PRO A 59 9.01 -0.32 1.06
N ARG A 60 9.32 0.98 0.96
CA ARG A 60 8.50 1.93 0.19
C ARG A 60 8.38 1.50 -1.27
N LYS A 61 9.49 1.09 -1.90
CA LYS A 61 9.50 0.61 -3.27
C LYS A 61 8.64 -0.64 -3.43
N LEU A 62 8.76 -1.62 -2.52
CA LEU A 62 7.96 -2.85 -2.53
C LEU A 62 6.46 -2.57 -2.42
N VAL A 63 6.07 -1.67 -1.51
CA VAL A 63 4.67 -1.23 -1.36
C VAL A 63 4.16 -0.60 -2.65
N LEU A 64 4.90 0.34 -3.24
CA LEU A 64 4.50 0.99 -4.49
C LEU A 64 4.40 0.02 -5.67
N ASP A 65 5.37 -0.89 -5.81
CA ASP A 65 5.38 -1.93 -6.84
C ASP A 65 4.17 -2.85 -6.70
N TYR A 66 3.87 -3.30 -5.48
CA TYR A 66 2.74 -4.18 -5.21
C TYR A 66 1.39 -3.49 -5.45
N LEU A 67 1.18 -2.30 -4.89
CA LEU A 67 -0.07 -1.55 -5.02
C LEU A 67 -0.36 -1.22 -6.49
N THR A 68 0.66 -0.79 -7.24
CA THR A 68 0.49 -0.49 -8.67
C THR A 68 0.20 -1.76 -9.48
N LYS A 69 0.92 -2.85 -9.22
CA LYS A 69 0.74 -4.12 -9.96
C LYS A 69 -0.64 -4.74 -9.76
N HIS A 70 -1.16 -4.70 -8.54
CA HIS A 70 -2.37 -5.43 -8.17
C HIS A 70 -3.63 -4.55 -8.12
N TYR A 71 -3.48 -3.25 -7.88
CA TYR A 71 -4.59 -2.32 -7.70
C TYR A 71 -4.41 -1.00 -8.45
N GLY A 72 -3.45 -0.95 -9.39
CA GLY A 72 -3.23 0.22 -10.22
C GLY A 72 -3.98 0.18 -11.55
N ARG A 73 -4.21 1.37 -12.08
CA ARG A 73 -4.62 1.59 -13.47
C ARG A 73 -3.43 2.03 -14.30
N GLU A 74 -3.52 1.85 -15.62
CA GLU A 74 -2.58 2.43 -16.59
C GLU A 74 -2.68 3.96 -16.64
#